data_AF-A0A136JDA7-F1
#
_entry.id   AF-A0A136JDA7-F1
#
_cell.length_a   1.000
_cell.length_b   1.000
_cell.length_c   1.000
_cell.angle_alpha   90.00
_cell.angle_beta   90.00
_cell.angle_gamma   90.00
#
_symmetry.space_group_name_H-M   'P 1'
#
loop_
_entity.id
_entity.type
_entity.pdbx_description
1 polymer ?
#
loop_
_entity_poly.entity_id
_entity_poly.type
_entity_poly.pdbx_seq_one_letter_code
_entity_poly.pdbx_strand_id
1 'polypeptide(L)'
;MPGTDKQQVETLEGGPSPAVQAAGTAQQLVAAMDPAHRAAVEKSLLRKLDARCSLFVLIYILNYIDRNAIASARLKGLEADLNLDYNQYATCLSILYVGYILMQIPSNMIVNKIARPSLYIAAAMLLWGLISTLSGVVHNFAGMVAVRFFLGFIEAAFLPGALLIQSKWYTRRELTLRNAVLFCGNIISNAFSALVAAGVLSNMQGVLGWAAWRWLFWIEGAITMAVAIAAAFILPDLPHNSRGFSAEELAVAQQRMVEDVGEADVDEEGQSAFAGLKMALTDVKAYVMALTLTAYVIGLSFNAFFPSLTKTLGFDYVPTLLMSSPPWFFSCIVCLLNAVHADRTQEKFWHIVGPIIGGVVGFVISMSTLNIAARYVALFLQASSYAGFIVFYSWISSSFPRPPAKRAVAIAFVNAFSQLGNIAGSYVWNLNGDGYYRGSYGIVTAMFGLTIVGCFAFRYMLRGLNVELESLETAGLEGEDGSGTAGAPAATATTATGVEIHDHPNEALRMAKGFRYLV
;
A
#
# COMPACT_ATOMS: atom_id res chain seq x y z
N MET A 1 -12.11 10.36 69.52
CA MET A 1 -11.20 9.20 69.59
C MET A 1 -11.52 8.29 68.41
N PRO A 2 -10.54 8.02 67.52
CA PRO A 2 -10.68 7.08 66.41
C PRO A 2 -10.34 5.66 66.87
N GLY A 3 -10.95 4.65 66.28
CA GLY A 3 -10.54 3.24 66.40
C GLY A 3 -10.82 2.57 65.05
N THR A 4 -9.83 2.54 64.15
CA THR A 4 -8.98 1.36 63.86
C THR A 4 -9.78 0.14 63.43
N ASP A 5 -10.16 0.09 62.15
CA ASP A 5 -10.34 -1.17 61.45
C ASP A 5 -9.13 -1.40 60.53
N LYS A 6 -8.49 -2.54 60.74
CA LYS A 6 -7.24 -2.93 60.12
C LYS A 6 -7.46 -3.24 58.64
N GLN A 7 -6.75 -2.51 57.77
CA GLN A 7 -6.49 -2.97 56.41
C GLN A 7 -5.72 -4.30 56.46
N GLN A 8 -6.36 -5.39 56.06
CA GLN A 8 -5.66 -6.57 55.57
C GLN A 8 -5.12 -6.23 54.18
N VAL A 9 -3.80 -6.05 54.11
CA VAL A 9 -3.05 -5.99 52.86
C VAL A 9 -3.03 -7.42 52.31
N GLU A 10 -3.93 -7.71 51.39
CA GLU A 10 -3.85 -8.92 50.56
C GLU A 10 -2.77 -8.65 49.49
N THR A 11 -1.56 -9.10 49.78
CA THR A 11 -0.46 -9.18 48.81
C THR A 11 -0.88 -10.10 47.68
N LEU A 12 -1.39 -9.51 46.59
CA LEU A 12 -1.49 -10.16 45.29
C LEU A 12 -0.07 -10.35 44.76
N GLU A 13 0.60 -11.42 45.17
CA GLU A 13 1.71 -12.01 44.43
C GLU A 13 1.15 -12.59 43.13
N GLY A 14 0.86 -11.71 42.17
CA GLY A 14 0.60 -12.09 40.79
C GLY A 14 1.91 -12.53 40.17
N GLY A 15 2.17 -13.84 40.16
CA GLY A 15 3.27 -14.41 39.39
C GLY A 15 3.24 -13.93 37.93
N PRO A 16 4.40 -13.85 37.25
CA PRO A 16 4.48 -13.30 35.90
C PRO A 16 3.48 -14.00 34.97
N SER A 17 2.74 -13.21 34.17
CA SER A 17 1.77 -13.69 33.19
C SER A 17 2.36 -14.86 32.38
N PRO A 18 1.55 -15.86 31.97
CA PRO A 18 2.02 -17.02 31.19
C PRO A 18 2.85 -16.64 29.96
N ALA A 19 2.57 -15.49 29.34
CA ALA A 19 3.33 -14.95 28.22
C ALA A 19 4.76 -14.51 28.60
N VAL A 20 4.93 -13.97 29.81
CA VAL A 20 6.24 -13.54 30.35
C VAL A 20 7.09 -14.74 30.74
N GLN A 21 6.48 -15.79 31.29
CA GLN A 21 7.18 -17.06 31.56
C GLN A 21 7.61 -17.78 30.28
N ALA A 22 6.75 -17.81 29.26
CA ALA A 22 7.08 -18.36 27.95
C ALA A 22 8.22 -17.60 27.26
N ALA A 23 8.20 -16.26 27.33
CA ALA A 23 9.26 -15.40 26.78
C ALA A 23 10.61 -15.62 27.50
N GLY A 24 10.60 -15.73 28.83
CA GLY A 24 11.81 -16.03 29.61
C GLY A 24 12.40 -17.41 29.31
N THR A 25 11.54 -18.40 29.05
CA THR A 25 11.96 -19.77 28.69
C THR A 25 12.56 -19.82 27.28
N ALA A 26 11.97 -19.08 26.33
CA ALA A 26 12.49 -18.94 24.97
C ALA A 26 13.86 -18.24 24.95
N GLN A 27 14.03 -17.20 25.76
CA GLN A 27 15.31 -16.49 25.92
C GLN A 27 16.42 -17.39 26.47
N GLN A 28 16.11 -18.22 27.46
CA GLN A 28 17.07 -19.17 28.04
C GLN A 28 17.47 -20.27 27.04
N LEU A 29 16.52 -20.78 26.25
CA LEU A 29 16.79 -21.74 25.18
C LEU A 29 17.74 -21.17 24.13
N VAL A 30 17.51 -19.94 23.66
CA VAL A 30 18.35 -19.30 22.64
C VAL A 30 19.73 -18.90 23.17
N ALA A 31 19.80 -18.44 24.43
CA ALA A 31 21.07 -18.10 25.07
C ALA A 31 21.98 -19.32 25.29
N ALA A 32 21.41 -20.53 25.37
CA ALA A 32 22.15 -21.78 25.50
C ALA A 32 22.59 -22.39 24.15
N MET A 33 22.16 -21.83 23.00
CA MET A 33 22.50 -22.33 21.67
C MET A 33 23.88 -21.85 21.22
N ASP A 34 24.66 -22.75 20.60
CA ASP A 34 25.88 -22.38 19.89
C ASP A 34 25.56 -21.42 18.71
N PRO A 35 26.39 -20.38 18.45
CA PRO A 35 26.14 -19.43 17.37
C PRO A 35 25.97 -20.04 15.98
N ALA A 36 26.70 -21.12 15.64
CA ALA A 36 26.56 -21.77 14.34
C ALA A 36 25.24 -22.54 14.24
N HIS A 37 24.80 -23.16 15.34
CA HIS A 37 23.50 -23.82 15.42
C HIS A 37 22.34 -22.82 15.34
N ARG A 38 22.43 -21.68 16.06
CA ARG A 38 21.46 -20.59 15.98
C ARG A 38 21.29 -20.07 14.55
N ALA A 39 22.39 -19.85 13.83
CA ALA A 39 22.35 -19.39 12.44
C ALA A 39 21.72 -20.43 11.48
N ALA A 40 21.93 -21.74 11.73
CA ALA A 40 21.32 -22.80 10.94
C ALA A 40 19.78 -22.86 11.15
N VAL A 41 19.34 -22.75 12.41
CA VAL A 41 17.91 -22.70 12.78
C VAL A 41 17.25 -21.46 12.20
N GLU A 42 17.89 -20.30 12.27
CA GLU A 42 17.40 -19.06 11.67
C GLU A 42 17.21 -19.19 10.15
N LYS A 43 18.16 -19.82 9.45
CA LYS A 43 18.05 -20.06 8.01
C LYS A 43 16.89 -21.01 7.65
N SER A 44 16.65 -22.04 8.47
CA SER A 44 15.51 -22.95 8.31
C SER A 44 14.18 -22.22 8.53
N LEU A 45 14.09 -21.46 9.62
CA LEU A 45 12.94 -20.64 9.98
C LEU A 45 12.58 -19.68 8.84
N LEU A 46 13.54 -18.89 8.35
CA LEU A 46 13.32 -17.91 7.29
C LEU A 46 12.84 -18.56 5.99
N ARG A 47 13.39 -19.72 5.60
CA ARG A 47 12.92 -20.44 4.40
C ARG A 47 11.48 -20.91 4.52
N LYS A 48 11.10 -21.48 5.69
CA LYS A 48 9.72 -21.91 5.95
C LYS A 48 8.77 -20.71 5.99
N LEU A 49 9.20 -19.62 6.60
CA LEU A 49 8.44 -18.39 6.71
C LEU A 49 8.24 -17.75 5.33
N ASP A 50 9.31 -17.57 4.55
CA ASP A 50 9.25 -17.01 3.19
C ASP A 50 8.36 -17.86 2.26
N ALA A 51 8.43 -19.20 2.36
CA ALA A 51 7.55 -20.08 1.61
C ALA A 51 6.06 -19.87 1.96
N ARG A 52 5.72 -19.67 3.24
CA ARG A 52 4.34 -19.41 3.65
C ARG A 52 3.90 -17.97 3.38
N CYS A 53 4.78 -17.00 3.56
CA CYS A 53 4.52 -15.59 3.27
C CYS A 53 4.40 -15.31 1.77
N SER A 54 4.96 -16.16 0.91
CA SER A 54 4.71 -16.10 -0.54
C SER A 54 3.21 -16.21 -0.87
N LEU A 55 2.42 -16.85 0.01
CA LEU A 55 0.97 -16.92 -0.13
C LEU A 55 0.33 -15.53 -0.04
N PHE A 56 0.87 -14.58 0.73
CA PHE A 56 0.36 -13.21 0.73
C PHE A 56 0.47 -12.56 -0.65
N VAL A 57 1.52 -12.86 -1.41
CA VAL A 57 1.67 -12.38 -2.78
C VAL A 57 0.57 -12.94 -3.67
N LEU A 58 0.29 -14.25 -3.56
CA LEU A 58 -0.80 -14.88 -4.30
C LEU A 58 -2.17 -14.31 -3.91
N ILE A 59 -2.42 -14.12 -2.62
CA ILE A 59 -3.67 -13.53 -2.12
C ILE A 59 -3.82 -12.10 -2.67
N TYR A 60 -2.75 -11.32 -2.70
CA TYR A 60 -2.79 -9.96 -3.22
C TYR A 60 -2.99 -9.91 -4.73
N ILE A 61 -2.45 -10.89 -5.47
CA ILE A 61 -2.74 -11.08 -6.89
C ILE A 61 -4.23 -11.35 -7.08
N LEU A 62 -4.81 -12.29 -6.33
CA LEU A 62 -6.23 -12.63 -6.44
C LEU A 62 -7.14 -11.45 -6.08
N ASN A 63 -6.78 -10.69 -5.03
CA ASN A 63 -7.50 -9.48 -4.64
C ASN A 63 -7.63 -8.46 -5.80
N TYR A 64 -6.55 -8.23 -6.54
CA TYR A 64 -6.60 -7.32 -7.69
C TYR A 64 -7.20 -7.94 -8.95
N ILE A 65 -7.14 -9.27 -9.11
CA ILE A 65 -7.88 -9.95 -10.17
C ILE A 65 -9.38 -9.73 -9.96
N ASP A 66 -9.89 -10.01 -8.76
CA ASP A 66 -11.31 -9.81 -8.39
C ASP A 66 -11.74 -8.35 -8.61
N ARG A 67 -10.90 -7.37 -8.23
CA ARG A 67 -11.16 -5.95 -8.43
C ARG A 67 -11.24 -5.56 -9.90
N ASN A 68 -10.32 -6.05 -10.73
CA ASN A 68 -10.20 -5.69 -12.13
C ASN A 68 -11.11 -6.53 -13.06
N ALA A 69 -11.72 -7.59 -12.54
CA ALA A 69 -12.63 -8.47 -13.29
C ALA A 69 -13.72 -7.69 -14.04
N ILE A 70 -14.26 -6.63 -13.45
CA ILE A 70 -15.27 -5.78 -14.11
C ILE A 70 -14.77 -5.11 -15.38
N ALA A 71 -13.52 -4.67 -15.40
CA ALA A 71 -12.92 -3.98 -16.55
C ALA A 71 -12.85 -4.92 -17.75
N SER A 72 -12.52 -6.18 -17.51
CA SER A 72 -12.50 -7.25 -18.50
C SER A 72 -13.91 -7.69 -18.91
N ALA A 73 -14.82 -7.83 -17.93
CA ALA A 73 -16.22 -8.19 -18.14
C ALA A 73 -16.98 -7.15 -18.99
N ARG A 74 -16.64 -5.86 -18.86
CA ARG A 74 -17.17 -4.78 -19.69
C ARG A 74 -17.03 -5.08 -21.18
N LEU A 75 -15.88 -5.63 -21.59
CA LEU A 75 -15.61 -5.92 -23.00
C LEU A 75 -16.53 -7.03 -23.58
N LYS A 76 -17.15 -7.87 -22.74
CA LYS A 76 -18.01 -9.00 -23.15
C LYS A 76 -19.42 -8.92 -22.57
N GLY A 77 -20.04 -7.75 -22.73
CA GLY A 77 -21.49 -7.60 -22.62
C GLY A 77 -22.02 -7.28 -21.23
N LEU A 78 -21.18 -7.06 -20.21
CA LEU A 78 -21.65 -6.70 -18.87
C LEU A 78 -22.53 -5.43 -18.87
N GLU A 79 -22.14 -4.38 -19.61
CA GLU A 79 -22.95 -3.15 -19.70
C GLU A 79 -24.29 -3.39 -20.40
N ALA A 80 -24.30 -4.21 -21.46
CA ALA A 80 -25.49 -4.54 -22.23
C ALA A 80 -26.48 -5.40 -21.41
N ASP A 81 -25.99 -6.43 -20.74
CA ASP A 81 -26.83 -7.36 -19.96
C ASP A 81 -27.47 -6.68 -18.74
N LEU A 82 -26.81 -5.68 -18.17
CA LEU A 82 -27.28 -4.95 -16.97
C LEU A 82 -27.91 -3.60 -17.31
N ASN A 83 -27.96 -3.22 -18.58
CA ASN A 83 -28.41 -1.92 -19.09
C ASN A 83 -27.75 -0.74 -18.35
N LEU A 84 -26.41 -0.80 -18.20
CA LEU A 84 -25.65 0.24 -17.51
C LEU A 84 -25.33 1.39 -18.46
N ASP A 85 -25.66 2.60 -18.04
CA ASP A 85 -25.03 3.81 -18.61
C ASP A 85 -23.59 3.93 -18.10
N TYR A 86 -22.77 4.73 -18.79
CA TYR A 86 -21.39 4.99 -18.36
C TYR A 86 -21.33 5.48 -16.92
N ASN A 87 -22.18 6.44 -16.53
CA ASN A 87 -22.13 7.01 -15.18
C ASN A 87 -22.42 5.94 -14.12
N GLN A 88 -23.29 4.99 -14.44
CA GLN A 88 -23.58 3.84 -13.59
C GLN A 88 -22.39 2.87 -13.54
N TYR A 89 -21.73 2.60 -14.66
CA TYR A 89 -20.50 1.80 -14.68
C TYR A 89 -19.37 2.44 -13.85
N ALA A 90 -19.14 3.75 -14.00
CA ALA A 90 -18.19 4.52 -13.20
C ALA A 90 -18.55 4.53 -11.71
N THR A 91 -19.85 4.56 -11.38
CA THR A 91 -20.33 4.40 -10.00
C THR A 91 -19.98 3.00 -9.45
N CYS A 92 -20.13 1.94 -10.25
CA CYS A 92 -19.76 0.58 -9.84
C CYS A 92 -18.25 0.41 -9.60
N LEU A 93 -17.41 1.19 -10.30
CA LEU A 93 -15.95 1.23 -10.05
C LEU A 93 -15.62 2.01 -8.78
N SER A 94 -16.20 3.20 -8.62
CA SER A 94 -15.85 4.11 -7.52
C SER A 94 -16.37 3.66 -6.16
N ILE A 95 -17.55 3.03 -6.09
CA ILE A 95 -18.19 2.63 -4.83
C ILE A 95 -17.38 1.60 -4.04
N LEU A 96 -16.56 0.78 -4.73
CA LEU A 96 -15.63 -0.14 -4.10
C LEU A 96 -14.63 0.62 -3.21
N TYR A 97 -14.08 1.72 -3.72
CA TYR A 97 -13.12 2.54 -2.96
C TYR A 97 -13.79 3.27 -1.80
N VAL A 98 -15.07 3.63 -1.90
CA VAL A 98 -15.83 4.19 -0.77
C VAL A 98 -15.94 3.17 0.37
N GLY A 99 -16.34 1.92 0.06
CA GLY A 99 -16.39 0.84 1.05
C GLY A 99 -15.00 0.56 1.65
N TYR A 100 -13.97 0.60 0.82
CA TYR A 100 -12.58 0.37 1.22
C TYR A 100 -12.10 1.42 2.24
N ILE A 101 -12.28 2.71 1.94
CA ILE A 101 -11.86 3.82 2.83
C ILE A 101 -12.57 3.71 4.20
N LEU A 102 -13.87 3.42 4.21
CA LEU A 102 -14.66 3.32 5.44
C LEU A 102 -14.15 2.21 6.36
N MET A 103 -13.75 1.07 5.79
CA MET A 103 -13.34 -0.10 6.58
C MET A 103 -11.81 -0.18 6.81
N GLN A 104 -11.00 0.63 6.14
CA GLN A 104 -9.54 0.62 6.28
C GLN A 104 -9.09 0.94 7.72
N ILE A 105 -9.68 1.95 8.36
CA ILE A 105 -9.35 2.33 9.74
C ILE A 105 -9.91 1.31 10.75
N PRO A 106 -11.22 0.98 10.74
CA PRO A 106 -11.77 -0.01 11.65
C PRO A 106 -11.08 -1.38 11.55
N SER A 107 -10.82 -1.85 10.33
CA SER A 107 -10.16 -3.15 10.15
C SER A 107 -8.76 -3.17 10.73
N ASN A 108 -7.97 -2.09 10.57
CA ASN A 108 -6.64 -2.04 11.18
C ASN A 108 -6.71 -2.14 12.72
N MET A 109 -7.72 -1.51 13.34
CA MET A 109 -7.94 -1.62 14.78
C MET A 109 -8.37 -3.03 15.21
N ILE A 110 -9.22 -3.68 14.40
CA ILE A 110 -9.72 -5.04 14.67
C ILE A 110 -8.58 -6.06 14.58
N VAL A 111 -7.76 -6.02 13.53
CA VAL A 111 -6.64 -6.95 13.31
C VAL A 111 -5.69 -6.96 14.50
N ASN A 112 -5.38 -5.78 15.07
CA ASN A 112 -4.48 -5.66 16.22
C ASN A 112 -5.02 -6.32 17.51
N LYS A 113 -6.33 -6.55 17.61
CA LYS A 113 -6.97 -7.18 18.77
C LYS A 113 -7.20 -8.69 18.59
N ILE A 114 -6.97 -9.22 17.39
CA ILE A 114 -7.27 -10.61 17.07
C ILE A 114 -6.09 -11.50 17.43
N ALA A 115 -6.35 -12.54 18.24
CA ALA A 115 -5.34 -13.51 18.66
C ALA A 115 -4.82 -14.42 17.52
N ARG A 116 -5.62 -14.61 16.46
CA ARG A 116 -5.26 -15.39 15.26
C ARG A 116 -5.50 -14.61 13.97
N PRO A 117 -4.55 -13.72 13.58
CA PRO A 117 -4.68 -12.91 12.38
C PRO A 117 -4.80 -13.74 11.10
N SER A 118 -4.20 -14.93 11.04
CA SER A 118 -4.27 -15.79 9.85
C SER A 118 -5.71 -16.21 9.51
N LEU A 119 -6.48 -16.64 10.51
CA LEU A 119 -7.87 -17.05 10.36
C LEU A 119 -8.77 -15.86 10.01
N TYR A 120 -8.47 -14.67 10.55
CA TYR A 120 -9.20 -13.46 10.19
C TYR A 120 -9.00 -13.10 8.71
N ILE A 121 -7.75 -13.11 8.23
CA ILE A 121 -7.46 -12.84 6.82
C ILE A 121 -8.07 -13.91 5.92
N ALA A 122 -7.99 -15.19 6.30
CA ALA A 122 -8.60 -16.27 5.54
C ALA A 122 -10.13 -16.18 5.51
N ALA A 123 -10.78 -15.81 6.62
CA ALA A 123 -12.23 -15.61 6.68
C ALA A 123 -12.66 -14.39 5.85
N ALA A 124 -11.92 -13.28 5.92
CA ALA A 124 -12.14 -12.12 5.06
C ALA A 124 -11.96 -12.50 3.58
N MET A 125 -10.96 -13.32 3.26
CA MET A 125 -10.71 -13.86 1.92
C MET A 125 -11.85 -14.71 1.40
N LEU A 126 -12.38 -15.59 2.25
CA LEU A 126 -13.50 -16.44 1.89
C LEU A 126 -14.76 -15.60 1.63
N LEU A 127 -15.01 -14.59 2.47
CA LEU A 127 -16.15 -13.69 2.33
C LEU A 127 -16.03 -12.80 1.08
N TRP A 128 -14.86 -12.22 0.80
CA TRP A 128 -14.70 -11.41 -0.40
C TRP A 128 -14.80 -12.28 -1.67
N GLY A 129 -14.26 -13.52 -1.64
CA GLY A 129 -14.38 -14.46 -2.76
C GLY A 129 -15.83 -14.83 -3.03
N LEU A 130 -16.62 -15.05 -1.97
CA LEU A 130 -18.06 -15.27 -2.08
C LEU A 130 -18.79 -14.07 -2.69
N ILE A 131 -18.49 -12.85 -2.24
CA ILE A 131 -19.07 -11.61 -2.79
C ILE A 131 -18.66 -11.42 -4.26
N SER A 132 -17.41 -11.73 -4.61
CA SER A 132 -16.93 -11.73 -6.00
C SER A 132 -17.78 -12.67 -6.85
N THR A 133 -18.01 -13.91 -6.40
CA THR A 133 -18.91 -14.88 -7.08
C THR A 133 -20.35 -14.35 -7.20
N LEU A 134 -20.87 -13.69 -6.17
CA LEU A 134 -22.22 -13.09 -6.21
C LEU A 134 -22.34 -11.99 -7.29
N SER A 135 -21.24 -11.35 -7.70
CA SER A 135 -21.24 -10.38 -8.81
C SER A 135 -21.76 -10.99 -10.11
N GLY A 136 -21.49 -12.28 -10.36
CA GLY A 136 -21.98 -13.00 -11.55
C GLY A 136 -23.48 -13.34 -11.50
N VAL A 137 -24.12 -13.20 -10.34
CA VAL A 137 -25.56 -13.47 -10.14
C VAL A 137 -26.41 -12.19 -10.28
N VAL A 138 -25.78 -11.02 -10.30
CA VAL A 138 -26.48 -9.74 -10.39
C VAL A 138 -27.20 -9.56 -11.74
N HIS A 139 -28.37 -8.91 -11.69
CA HIS A 139 -29.22 -8.63 -12.86
C HIS A 139 -29.54 -7.15 -13.07
N ASN A 140 -29.09 -6.24 -12.19
CA ASN A 140 -29.36 -4.82 -12.30
C ASN A 140 -28.23 -3.96 -11.70
N PHE A 141 -28.27 -2.66 -11.98
CA PHE A 141 -27.32 -1.67 -11.45
C PHE A 141 -27.23 -1.68 -9.91
N ALA A 142 -28.37 -1.65 -9.21
CA ALA A 142 -28.41 -1.56 -7.75
C ALA A 142 -27.73 -2.76 -7.08
N GLY A 143 -27.96 -3.96 -7.59
CA GLY A 143 -27.28 -5.17 -7.12
C GLY A 143 -25.78 -5.13 -7.37
N MET A 144 -25.34 -4.59 -8.52
CA MET A 144 -23.90 -4.48 -8.84
C MET A 144 -23.22 -3.50 -7.89
N VAL A 145 -23.86 -2.36 -7.60
CA VAL A 145 -23.38 -1.36 -6.64
C VAL A 145 -23.29 -1.94 -5.24
N ALA A 146 -24.32 -2.65 -4.77
CA ALA A 146 -24.34 -3.26 -3.44
C ALA A 146 -23.21 -4.28 -3.27
N VAL A 147 -23.08 -5.22 -4.22
CA VAL A 147 -22.01 -6.23 -4.20
C VAL A 147 -20.63 -5.57 -4.21
N ARG A 148 -20.44 -4.50 -4.99
CA ARG A 148 -19.15 -3.78 -5.05
C ARG A 148 -18.81 -2.99 -3.81
N PHE A 149 -19.80 -2.36 -3.18
CA PHE A 149 -19.61 -1.70 -1.90
C PHE A 149 -19.14 -2.69 -0.83
N PHE A 150 -19.83 -3.82 -0.69
CA PHE A 150 -19.46 -4.84 0.29
C PHE A 150 -18.14 -5.54 -0.06
N LEU A 151 -17.82 -5.70 -1.34
CA LEU A 151 -16.51 -6.22 -1.77
C LEU A 151 -15.40 -5.30 -1.25
N GLY A 152 -15.47 -3.99 -1.53
CA GLY A 152 -14.50 -3.02 -1.02
C GLY A 152 -14.43 -2.97 0.50
N PHE A 153 -15.58 -3.08 1.16
CA PHE A 153 -15.68 -3.11 2.63
C PHE A 153 -14.90 -4.28 3.23
N ILE A 154 -15.04 -5.50 2.69
CA ILE A 154 -14.33 -6.68 3.22
C ILE A 154 -12.85 -6.70 2.79
N GLU A 155 -12.55 -6.30 1.56
CA GLU A 155 -11.16 -6.27 1.04
C GLU A 155 -10.22 -5.36 1.83
N ALA A 156 -10.74 -4.30 2.45
CA ALA A 156 -9.95 -3.35 3.23
C ALA A 156 -9.15 -3.99 4.38
N ALA A 157 -9.55 -5.18 4.80
CA ALA A 157 -8.89 -5.93 5.87
C ALA A 157 -7.57 -6.58 5.48
N PHE A 158 -7.39 -6.90 4.19
CA PHE A 158 -6.28 -7.71 3.73
C PHE A 158 -4.92 -7.03 3.92
N LEU A 159 -4.75 -5.83 3.35
CA LEU A 159 -3.44 -5.18 3.29
C LEU A 159 -2.89 -4.83 4.68
N PRO A 160 -3.65 -4.18 5.60
CA PRO A 160 -3.19 -3.96 6.97
C PRO A 160 -2.89 -5.27 7.71
N GLY A 161 -3.71 -6.31 7.50
CA GLY A 161 -3.52 -7.62 8.09
C GLY A 161 -2.23 -8.30 7.65
N ALA A 162 -1.94 -8.32 6.35
CA ALA A 162 -0.73 -8.91 5.79
C ALA A 162 0.54 -8.20 6.29
N LEU A 163 0.53 -6.86 6.30
CA LEU A 163 1.65 -6.05 6.80
C LEU A 163 1.87 -6.24 8.30
N LEU A 164 0.80 -6.38 9.09
CA LEU A 164 0.93 -6.67 10.52
C LEU A 164 1.59 -8.03 10.75
N ILE A 165 1.14 -9.09 10.07
CA ILE A 165 1.74 -10.42 10.24
C ILE A 165 3.21 -10.37 9.84
N GLN A 166 3.55 -9.76 8.69
CA GLN A 166 4.95 -9.65 8.26
C GLN A 166 5.80 -8.88 9.28
N SER A 167 5.30 -7.78 9.85
CA SER A 167 6.05 -7.00 10.86
C SER A 167 6.25 -7.73 12.20
N LYS A 168 5.51 -8.80 12.48
CA LYS A 168 5.69 -9.62 13.70
C LYS A 168 6.66 -10.79 13.52
N TRP A 169 7.08 -11.08 12.28
CA TRP A 169 7.96 -12.21 11.97
C TRP A 169 9.31 -11.79 11.38
N TYR A 170 9.33 -10.69 10.62
CA TYR A 170 10.52 -10.20 9.94
C TYR A 170 11.11 -9.00 10.65
N THR A 171 12.44 -8.92 10.69
CA THR A 171 13.16 -7.76 11.21
C THR A 171 12.98 -6.56 10.28
N ARG A 172 13.24 -5.33 10.77
CA ARG A 172 13.11 -4.10 9.95
C ARG A 172 13.87 -4.17 8.61
N ARG A 173 15.09 -4.74 8.60
CA ARG A 173 15.89 -4.91 7.37
C ARG A 173 15.28 -5.92 6.41
N GLU A 174 14.67 -6.98 6.92
CA GLU A 174 14.05 -8.02 6.12
C GLU A 174 12.71 -7.56 5.52
N LEU A 175 11.93 -6.82 6.30
CA LEU A 175 10.57 -6.39 5.99
C LEU A 175 10.49 -5.54 4.71
N THR A 176 11.47 -4.66 4.46
CA THR A 176 11.51 -3.80 3.26
C THR A 176 11.47 -4.61 1.97
N LEU A 177 12.28 -5.67 1.87
CA LEU A 177 12.32 -6.51 0.68
C LEU A 177 11.04 -7.32 0.51
N ARG A 178 10.48 -7.86 1.60
CA ARG A 178 9.23 -8.66 1.53
C ARG A 178 8.03 -7.79 1.16
N ASN A 179 7.94 -6.58 1.70
CA ASN A 179 6.94 -5.60 1.31
C ASN A 179 7.07 -5.25 -0.18
N ALA A 180 8.29 -5.04 -0.69
CA ALA A 180 8.50 -4.78 -2.12
C ALA A 180 8.02 -5.94 -3.00
N VAL A 181 8.29 -7.19 -2.62
CA VAL A 181 7.78 -8.39 -3.32
C VAL A 181 6.24 -8.45 -3.27
N LEU A 182 5.63 -8.13 -2.12
CA LEU A 182 4.17 -8.04 -2.00
C LEU A 182 3.60 -7.01 -2.98
N PHE A 183 4.14 -5.79 -3.02
CA PHE A 183 3.69 -4.76 -3.97
C PHE A 183 3.92 -5.12 -5.43
N CYS A 184 4.97 -5.88 -5.78
CA CYS A 184 5.14 -6.41 -7.14
C CYS A 184 4.00 -7.36 -7.54
N GLY A 185 3.43 -8.09 -6.57
CA GLY A 185 2.22 -8.88 -6.75
C GLY A 185 1.05 -8.07 -7.30
N ASN A 186 0.89 -6.82 -6.86
CA ASN A 186 -0.15 -5.93 -7.39
C ASN A 186 0.05 -5.62 -8.88
N ILE A 187 1.25 -5.26 -9.32
CA ILE A 187 1.46 -4.89 -10.74
C ILE A 187 1.24 -6.10 -11.64
N ILE A 188 1.83 -7.24 -11.29
CA ILE A 188 1.73 -8.45 -12.11
C ILE A 188 0.31 -9.01 -12.14
N SER A 189 -0.51 -8.76 -11.11
CA SER A 189 -1.92 -9.14 -11.10
C SER A 189 -2.72 -8.55 -12.27
N ASN A 190 -2.36 -7.35 -12.75
CA ASN A 190 -3.04 -6.73 -13.89
C ASN A 190 -2.78 -7.50 -15.19
N ALA A 191 -1.57 -8.07 -15.36
CA ALA A 191 -1.27 -8.97 -16.46
C ALA A 191 -2.08 -10.26 -16.35
N PHE A 192 -2.06 -10.92 -15.18
CA PHE A 192 -2.77 -12.17 -14.96
C PHE A 192 -4.30 -12.03 -15.08
N SER A 193 -4.88 -10.92 -14.57
CA SER A 193 -6.31 -10.63 -14.70
C SER A 193 -6.74 -10.59 -16.16
N ALA A 194 -5.97 -9.93 -17.03
CA ALA A 194 -6.27 -9.89 -18.46
C ALA A 194 -6.13 -11.27 -19.13
N LEU A 195 -5.17 -12.10 -18.71
CA LEU A 195 -4.98 -13.46 -19.23
C LEU A 195 -6.09 -14.43 -18.80
N VAL A 196 -6.46 -14.40 -17.52
CA VAL A 196 -7.57 -15.20 -16.98
C VAL A 196 -8.87 -14.80 -17.67
N ALA A 197 -9.11 -13.50 -17.81
CA ALA A 197 -10.20 -12.97 -18.59
C ALA A 197 -10.20 -13.48 -20.04
N ALA A 198 -9.06 -13.44 -20.74
CA ALA A 198 -8.97 -13.95 -22.11
C ALA A 198 -9.38 -15.43 -22.20
N GLY A 199 -8.91 -16.26 -21.26
CA GLY A 199 -9.20 -17.69 -21.20
C GLY A 199 -10.65 -18.01 -20.88
N VAL A 200 -11.22 -17.38 -19.85
CA VAL A 200 -12.61 -17.61 -19.44
C VAL A 200 -13.57 -17.03 -20.48
N LEU A 201 -13.32 -15.78 -20.86
CA LEU A 201 -14.25 -15.05 -21.70
C LEU A 201 -14.25 -15.59 -23.12
N SER A 202 -13.16 -16.16 -23.64
CA SER A 202 -13.16 -16.82 -24.96
C SER A 202 -14.03 -18.08 -25.02
N ASN A 203 -14.05 -18.89 -23.96
CA ASN A 203 -14.61 -20.24 -24.01
C ASN A 203 -15.99 -20.38 -23.36
N MET A 204 -16.39 -19.47 -22.48
CA MET A 204 -17.56 -19.66 -21.61
C MET A 204 -18.84 -18.95 -22.08
N GLN A 205 -18.88 -18.41 -23.31
CA GLN A 205 -20.08 -17.75 -23.83
C GLN A 205 -21.17 -18.78 -24.14
N GLY A 206 -22.35 -18.63 -23.50
CA GLY A 206 -23.50 -19.51 -23.73
C GLY A 206 -23.41 -20.86 -23.00
N VAL A 207 -22.32 -21.12 -22.27
CA VAL A 207 -22.19 -22.33 -21.45
C VAL A 207 -23.23 -22.29 -20.33
N LEU A 208 -24.03 -23.35 -20.23
CA LEU A 208 -25.20 -23.45 -19.35
C LEU A 208 -26.23 -22.31 -19.54
N GLY A 209 -26.26 -21.68 -20.73
CA GLY A 209 -27.20 -20.59 -21.04
C GLY A 209 -26.80 -19.22 -20.46
N TRP A 210 -25.60 -19.08 -19.89
CA TRP A 210 -25.15 -17.84 -19.28
C TRP A 210 -24.11 -17.09 -20.13
N ALA A 211 -24.06 -15.76 -19.96
CA ALA A 211 -23.04 -14.93 -20.57
C ALA A 211 -21.65 -15.18 -19.97
N ALA A 212 -20.60 -15.06 -20.77
CA ALA A 212 -19.24 -15.39 -20.35
C ALA A 212 -18.73 -14.52 -19.17
N TRP A 213 -19.20 -13.28 -19.06
CA TRP A 213 -18.80 -12.39 -17.98
C TRP A 213 -19.25 -12.87 -16.60
N ARG A 214 -20.35 -13.63 -16.51
CA ARG A 214 -20.81 -14.23 -15.25
C ARG A 214 -19.87 -15.35 -14.81
N TRP A 215 -19.46 -16.19 -15.77
CA TRP A 215 -18.47 -17.23 -15.56
C TRP A 215 -17.12 -16.70 -15.08
N LEU A 216 -16.73 -15.51 -15.54
CA LEU A 216 -15.53 -14.84 -15.03
C LEU A 216 -15.58 -14.67 -13.51
N PHE A 217 -16.63 -14.04 -13.00
CA PHE A 217 -16.83 -13.83 -11.56
C PHE A 217 -16.98 -15.15 -10.78
N TRP A 218 -17.66 -16.14 -11.35
CA TRP A 218 -17.83 -17.44 -10.68
C TRP A 218 -16.51 -18.21 -10.57
N ILE A 219 -15.72 -18.26 -11.63
CA ILE A 219 -14.44 -18.98 -11.64
C ILE A 219 -13.42 -18.26 -10.77
N GLU A 220 -13.26 -16.94 -10.93
CA GLU A 220 -12.31 -16.14 -10.14
C GLU A 220 -12.65 -16.19 -8.66
N GLY A 221 -13.92 -15.93 -8.29
CA GLY A 221 -14.35 -16.02 -6.89
C GLY A 221 -14.23 -17.42 -6.30
N ALA A 222 -14.47 -18.49 -7.08
CA ALA A 222 -14.27 -19.87 -6.62
C ALA A 222 -12.80 -20.21 -6.36
N ILE A 223 -11.88 -19.77 -7.24
CA ILE A 223 -10.44 -19.92 -7.03
C ILE A 223 -10.02 -19.15 -5.78
N THR A 224 -10.49 -17.92 -5.62
CA THR A 224 -10.25 -17.10 -4.42
C THR A 224 -10.71 -17.81 -3.15
N MET A 225 -11.92 -18.37 -3.13
CA MET A 225 -12.43 -19.14 -1.98
C MET A 225 -11.60 -20.40 -1.71
N ALA A 226 -11.17 -21.13 -2.73
CA ALA A 226 -10.31 -22.31 -2.57
C ALA A 226 -8.97 -21.95 -1.94
N VAL A 227 -8.35 -20.85 -2.41
CA VAL A 227 -7.11 -20.33 -1.83
C VAL A 227 -7.33 -19.79 -0.42
N ALA A 228 -8.50 -19.21 -0.12
CA ALA A 228 -8.87 -18.78 1.24
C ALA A 228 -8.85 -19.95 2.23
N ILE A 229 -9.45 -21.08 1.85
CA ILE A 229 -9.48 -22.28 2.67
C ILE A 229 -8.06 -22.80 2.88
N ALA A 230 -7.24 -22.85 1.82
CA ALA A 230 -5.83 -23.25 1.96
C ALA A 230 -5.04 -22.28 2.85
N ALA A 231 -5.29 -20.97 2.74
CA ALA A 231 -4.64 -19.93 3.53
C ALA A 231 -4.91 -20.07 5.03
N ALA A 232 -6.11 -20.53 5.42
CA ALA A 232 -6.44 -20.82 6.82
C ALA A 232 -5.53 -21.88 7.47
N PHE A 233 -4.92 -22.77 6.68
CA PHE A 233 -4.02 -23.82 7.16
C PHE A 233 -2.53 -23.50 6.94
N ILE A 234 -2.20 -22.71 5.92
CA ILE A 234 -0.82 -22.44 5.51
C ILE A 234 -0.26 -21.16 6.14
N LEU A 235 -1.09 -20.12 6.31
CA LEU A 235 -0.62 -18.83 6.83
C LEU A 235 -0.10 -18.95 8.26
N PRO A 236 1.05 -18.33 8.59
CA PRO A 236 1.55 -18.31 9.95
C PRO A 236 0.68 -17.38 10.81
N ASP A 237 0.34 -17.85 12.01
CA ASP A 237 -0.18 -16.99 13.09
C ASP A 237 0.96 -16.21 13.73
N LEU A 238 0.73 -15.59 14.90
CA LEU A 238 1.78 -14.89 15.65
C LEU A 238 2.89 -15.86 16.14
N PRO A 239 4.12 -15.39 16.38
CA PRO A 239 5.26 -16.22 16.80
C PRO A 239 5.06 -17.08 18.07
N HIS A 240 4.03 -16.81 18.88
CA HIS A 240 3.72 -17.59 20.08
C HIS A 240 2.62 -18.65 19.86
N ASN A 241 1.88 -18.61 18.75
CA ASN A 241 0.73 -19.50 18.50
C ASN A 241 0.74 -20.04 17.04
N SER A 242 1.89 -20.04 16.39
CA SER A 242 2.02 -20.48 14.99
C SER A 242 2.21 -21.98 14.86
N ARG A 243 1.52 -22.57 13.88
CA ARG A 243 1.54 -24.01 13.61
C ARG A 243 2.70 -24.37 12.68
N GLY A 244 3.29 -25.55 12.85
CA GLY A 244 4.26 -26.12 11.92
C GLY A 244 5.66 -25.48 11.94
N PHE A 245 6.04 -24.86 13.05
CA PHE A 245 7.42 -24.49 13.39
C PHE A 245 7.88 -25.31 14.60
N SER A 246 9.17 -25.58 14.72
CA SER A 246 9.72 -26.22 15.92
C SER A 246 9.75 -25.24 17.10
N ALA A 247 9.82 -25.75 18.33
CA ALA A 247 9.95 -24.91 19.52
C ALA A 247 11.21 -24.03 19.47
N GLU A 248 12.32 -24.56 18.95
CA GLU A 248 13.57 -23.83 18.73
C GLU A 248 13.41 -22.70 17.69
N GLU A 249 12.72 -22.98 16.57
CA GLU A 249 12.45 -21.98 15.53
C GLU A 249 11.60 -20.82 16.08
N LEU A 250 10.59 -21.12 16.89
CA LEU A 250 9.74 -20.10 17.53
C LEU A 250 10.50 -19.30 18.59
N ALA A 251 11.36 -19.95 19.38
CA ALA A 251 12.19 -19.27 20.37
C ALA A 251 13.19 -18.31 19.69
N VAL A 252 13.84 -18.75 18.61
CA VAL A 252 14.72 -17.88 17.80
C VAL A 252 13.94 -16.74 17.16
N ALA A 253 12.72 -16.98 16.66
CA ALA A 253 11.87 -15.92 16.08
C ALA A 253 11.53 -14.83 17.11
N GLN A 254 11.12 -15.22 18.33
CA GLN A 254 10.79 -14.28 19.40
C GLN A 254 12.03 -13.49 19.83
N GLN A 255 13.17 -14.16 19.98
CA GLN A 255 14.40 -13.50 20.38
C GLN A 255 14.89 -12.47 19.35
N ARG A 256 14.80 -12.78 18.05
CA ARG A 256 15.14 -11.84 16.97
C ARG A 256 14.30 -10.56 17.03
N MET A 257 13.00 -10.70 17.36
CA MET A 257 12.12 -9.54 17.50
C MET A 257 12.49 -8.70 18.72
N VAL A 258 12.87 -9.32 19.83
CA VAL A 258 13.34 -8.59 21.03
C VAL A 258 14.66 -7.86 20.75
N GLU A 259 15.59 -8.50 20.05
CA GLU A 259 16.86 -7.88 19.63
C GLU A 259 16.63 -6.69 18.68
N ASP A 260 15.74 -6.81 17.69
CA ASP A 260 15.40 -5.74 16.73
C ASP A 260 14.64 -4.57 17.39
N VAL A 261 13.85 -4.84 18.45
CA VAL A 261 13.16 -3.80 19.25
C VAL A 261 14.12 -3.11 20.21
N GLY A 262 15.07 -3.83 20.81
CA GLY A 262 16.07 -3.27 21.73
C GLY A 262 17.08 -2.33 21.05
N GLU A 263 17.29 -2.46 19.74
CA GLU A 263 18.24 -1.64 18.97
C GLU A 263 17.67 -0.27 18.50
N ALA A 264 16.35 -0.07 18.47
CA ALA A 264 15.77 1.22 18.09
C ALA A 264 14.31 1.39 18.55
N ASP A 265 14.04 2.49 19.25
CA ASP A 265 12.75 2.96 19.76
C ASP A 265 12.41 2.48 21.18
N VAL A 266 12.94 3.20 22.17
CA VAL A 266 12.16 3.45 23.38
C VAL A 266 10.94 4.23 22.91
N ASP A 267 9.79 3.58 22.81
CA ASP A 267 8.51 4.28 22.80
C ASP A 267 8.54 5.18 24.04
N GLU A 268 8.67 6.50 23.87
CA GLU A 268 8.43 7.42 24.97
C GLU A 268 6.98 7.20 25.39
N GLU A 269 6.80 6.46 26.49
CA GLU A 269 5.53 6.27 27.18
C GLU A 269 4.90 7.65 27.41
N GLY A 270 3.95 8.06 26.56
CA GLY A 270 3.19 9.29 26.80
C GLY A 270 2.63 10.05 25.60
N GLN A 271 3.07 9.81 24.35
CA GLN A 271 2.48 10.53 23.22
C GLN A 271 1.19 9.85 22.75
N SER A 272 0.05 10.36 23.22
CA SER A 272 -1.28 9.94 22.78
C SER A 272 -1.39 9.96 21.25
N ALA A 273 -1.99 8.92 20.65
CA ALA A 273 -2.27 8.87 19.21
C ALA A 273 -3.02 10.12 18.71
N PHE A 274 -3.78 10.77 19.58
CA PHE A 274 -4.44 12.05 19.30
C PHE A 274 -3.46 13.22 19.15
N ALA A 275 -2.38 13.26 19.93
CA ALA A 275 -1.32 14.24 19.78
C ALA A 275 -0.56 14.03 18.46
N GLY A 276 -0.26 12.77 18.11
CA GLY A 276 0.31 12.41 16.80
C GLY A 276 -0.60 12.79 15.63
N LEU A 277 -1.92 12.59 15.77
CA LEU A 277 -2.91 13.02 14.79
C LEU A 277 -2.96 14.54 14.62
N LYS A 278 -2.97 15.29 15.73
CA LYS A 278 -2.94 16.75 15.67
C LYS A 278 -1.68 17.25 14.97
N MET A 279 -0.51 16.69 15.29
CA MET A 279 0.76 17.05 14.65
C MET A 279 0.79 16.71 13.16
N ALA A 280 0.24 15.56 12.76
CA ALA A 280 0.19 15.15 11.36
C ALA A 280 -0.78 16.02 10.54
N LEU A 281 -1.93 16.40 11.11
CA LEU A 281 -2.93 17.23 10.45
C LEU A 281 -2.58 18.73 10.41
N THR A 282 -1.59 19.17 11.19
CA THR A 282 -1.03 20.53 11.06
C THR A 282 0.14 20.60 10.11
N ASP A 283 0.69 19.46 9.69
CA ASP A 283 1.88 19.41 8.84
C ASP A 283 1.53 19.65 7.37
N VAL A 284 1.99 20.78 6.84
CA VAL A 284 1.80 21.17 5.43
C VAL A 284 2.38 20.10 4.48
N LYS A 285 3.46 19.40 4.87
CA LYS A 285 4.06 18.32 4.08
C LYS A 285 3.05 17.21 3.80
N ALA A 286 2.22 16.87 4.78
CA ALA A 286 1.21 15.81 4.64
C ALA A 286 0.16 16.18 3.59
N TYR A 287 -0.32 17.42 3.56
CA TYR A 287 -1.29 17.87 2.56
C TYR A 287 -0.68 17.98 1.16
N VAL A 288 0.54 18.48 1.02
CA VAL A 288 1.24 18.54 -0.28
C VAL A 288 1.43 17.14 -0.84
N MET A 289 1.89 16.19 -0.03
CA MET A 289 2.02 14.79 -0.46
C MET A 289 0.66 14.13 -0.74
N ALA A 290 -0.37 14.40 0.06
CA ALA A 290 -1.72 13.87 -0.15
C ALA A 290 -2.32 14.35 -1.48
N LEU A 291 -2.24 15.65 -1.78
CA LEU A 291 -2.72 16.22 -3.04
C LEU A 291 -1.91 15.71 -4.23
N THR A 292 -0.58 15.64 -4.09
CA THR A 292 0.31 15.13 -5.14
C THR A 292 0.02 13.66 -5.45
N LEU A 293 -0.13 12.82 -4.42
CA LEU A 293 -0.48 11.41 -4.60
C LEU A 293 -1.89 11.24 -5.18
N THR A 294 -2.84 12.08 -4.78
CA THR A 294 -4.20 12.06 -5.35
C THR A 294 -4.18 12.36 -6.84
N ALA A 295 -3.46 13.40 -7.27
CA ALA A 295 -3.26 13.71 -8.68
C ALA A 295 -2.60 12.54 -9.42
N TYR A 296 -1.60 11.90 -8.80
CA TYR A 296 -0.94 10.74 -9.37
C TYR A 296 -1.94 9.58 -9.57
N VAL A 297 -2.72 9.24 -8.54
CA VAL A 297 -3.73 8.17 -8.61
C VAL A 297 -4.78 8.45 -9.69
N ILE A 298 -5.23 9.70 -9.84
CA ILE A 298 -6.14 10.07 -10.95
C ILE A 298 -5.46 9.81 -12.30
N GLY A 299 -4.19 10.18 -12.44
CA GLY A 299 -3.42 9.89 -13.67
C GLY A 299 -3.25 8.39 -13.95
N LEU A 300 -3.19 7.55 -12.92
CA LEU A 300 -3.12 6.08 -13.03
C LEU A 300 -4.48 5.40 -13.26
N SER A 301 -5.59 6.15 -13.24
CA SER A 301 -6.95 5.61 -13.41
C SER A 301 -7.19 4.85 -14.71
N PHE A 302 -6.34 5.04 -15.72
CA PHE A 302 -6.38 4.29 -16.98
C PHE A 302 -6.31 2.77 -16.79
N ASN A 303 -5.73 2.30 -15.67
CA ASN A 303 -5.66 0.88 -15.33
C ASN A 303 -7.04 0.20 -15.33
N ALA A 304 -8.06 0.83 -14.73
CA ALA A 304 -9.42 0.29 -14.66
C ALA A 304 -10.13 0.22 -16.04
N PHE A 305 -9.55 0.86 -17.05
CA PHE A 305 -10.06 0.89 -18.42
C PHE A 305 -9.06 0.27 -19.41
N PHE A 306 -7.96 -0.31 -18.94
CA PHE A 306 -6.85 -0.74 -19.79
C PHE A 306 -7.25 -1.72 -20.91
N PRO A 307 -8.11 -2.74 -20.66
CA PRO A 307 -8.63 -3.59 -21.74
C PRO A 307 -9.46 -2.81 -22.77
N SER A 308 -10.25 -1.84 -22.30
CA SER A 308 -11.05 -0.97 -23.17
C SER A 308 -10.17 -0.06 -24.03
N LEU A 309 -9.09 0.49 -23.46
CA LEU A 309 -8.10 1.27 -24.21
C LEU A 309 -7.37 0.41 -25.24
N THR A 310 -7.02 -0.83 -24.88
CA THR A 310 -6.40 -1.77 -25.82
C THR A 310 -7.34 -2.13 -26.98
N LYS A 311 -8.66 -2.25 -26.72
CA LYS A 311 -9.67 -2.53 -27.75
C LYS A 311 -9.72 -1.44 -28.83
N THR A 312 -9.40 -0.19 -28.48
CA THR A 312 -9.35 0.91 -29.45
C THR A 312 -8.24 0.79 -30.50
N LEU A 313 -7.34 -0.19 -30.37
CA LEU A 313 -6.34 -0.54 -31.38
C LEU A 313 -6.93 -1.33 -32.55
N GLY A 314 -8.18 -1.79 -32.44
CA GLY A 314 -8.89 -2.53 -33.50
C GLY A 314 -8.67 -4.03 -33.46
N PHE A 315 -8.12 -4.58 -32.37
CA PHE A 315 -8.02 -6.02 -32.17
C PHE A 315 -9.38 -6.63 -31.85
N ASP A 316 -9.54 -7.91 -32.22
CA ASP A 316 -10.66 -8.71 -31.75
C ASP A 316 -10.62 -8.86 -30.22
N TYR A 317 -11.73 -9.35 -29.67
CA TYR A 317 -11.94 -9.47 -28.23
C TYR A 317 -10.83 -10.24 -27.48
N VAL A 318 -10.51 -11.46 -27.93
CA VAL A 318 -9.51 -12.32 -27.27
C VAL A 318 -8.10 -11.77 -27.45
N PRO A 319 -7.66 -11.40 -28.67
CA PRO A 319 -6.38 -10.74 -28.85
C PRO A 319 -6.25 -9.44 -28.04
N THR A 320 -7.31 -8.65 -27.88
CA THR A 320 -7.29 -7.44 -27.03
C THR A 320 -6.85 -7.75 -25.61
N LEU A 321 -7.50 -8.72 -24.96
CA LEU A 321 -7.17 -9.10 -23.57
C LEU A 321 -5.76 -9.69 -23.46
N LEU A 322 -5.33 -10.49 -24.44
CA LEU A 322 -3.97 -11.01 -24.50
C LEU A 322 -2.93 -9.89 -24.67
N MET A 323 -3.20 -8.92 -25.54
CA MET A 323 -2.31 -7.77 -25.77
C MET A 323 -2.32 -6.77 -24.60
N SER A 324 -3.32 -6.82 -23.73
CA SER A 324 -3.31 -6.03 -22.50
C SER A 324 -2.30 -6.52 -21.46
N SER A 325 -1.87 -7.78 -21.51
CA SER A 325 -0.97 -8.37 -20.51
C SER A 325 0.51 -7.94 -20.63
N PRO A 326 1.16 -7.95 -21.81
CA PRO A 326 2.59 -7.62 -21.96
C PRO A 326 3.01 -6.25 -21.40
N PRO A 327 2.24 -5.15 -21.56
CA PRO A 327 2.58 -3.86 -20.95
C PRO A 327 2.74 -3.92 -19.42
N TRP A 328 1.91 -4.70 -18.72
CA TRP A 328 1.97 -4.85 -17.26
C TRP A 328 3.16 -5.71 -16.83
N PHE A 329 3.51 -6.74 -17.58
CA PHE A 329 4.71 -7.53 -17.32
C PHE A 329 5.98 -6.69 -17.48
N PHE A 330 6.06 -5.90 -18.55
CA PHE A 330 7.15 -4.96 -18.76
C PHE A 330 7.21 -3.91 -17.65
N SER A 331 6.06 -3.32 -17.27
CA SER A 331 5.98 -2.38 -16.16
C SER A 331 6.50 -2.98 -14.85
N CYS A 332 6.20 -4.26 -14.55
CA CYS A 332 6.74 -4.94 -13.37
C CYS A 332 8.27 -4.97 -13.35
N ILE A 333 8.91 -5.24 -14.49
CA ILE A 333 10.38 -5.23 -14.63
C ILE A 333 10.92 -3.82 -14.41
N VAL A 334 10.32 -2.81 -15.05
CA VAL A 334 10.72 -1.40 -14.90
C VAL A 334 10.56 -0.94 -13.45
N CYS A 335 9.48 -1.32 -12.77
CA CYS A 335 9.25 -1.02 -11.37
C CYS A 335 10.34 -1.58 -10.46
N LEU A 336 10.71 -2.86 -10.65
CA LEU A 336 11.78 -3.50 -9.89
C LEU A 336 13.14 -2.82 -10.12
N LEU A 337 13.50 -2.57 -11.37
CA LEU A 337 14.77 -1.90 -11.71
C LEU A 337 14.82 -0.48 -11.15
N ASN A 338 13.72 0.28 -11.27
CA ASN A 338 13.62 1.63 -10.76
C ASN A 338 13.69 1.69 -9.23
N ALA A 339 13.00 0.78 -8.52
CA ALA A 339 13.04 0.70 -7.07
C ALA A 339 14.44 0.34 -6.56
N VAL A 340 15.09 -0.67 -7.14
CA VAL A 340 16.46 -1.05 -6.78
C VAL A 340 17.44 0.09 -7.06
N HIS A 341 17.26 0.81 -8.17
CA HIS A 341 18.10 1.94 -8.49
C HIS A 341 17.88 3.10 -7.51
N ALA A 342 16.62 3.43 -7.16
CA ALA A 342 16.28 4.47 -6.19
C ALA A 342 16.88 4.20 -4.81
N ASP A 343 16.87 2.94 -4.37
CA ASP A 343 17.49 2.54 -3.10
C ASP A 343 19.02 2.57 -3.16
N ARG A 344 19.64 2.36 -4.33
CA ARG A 344 21.10 2.51 -4.47
C ARG A 344 21.56 3.95 -4.54
N THR A 345 20.80 4.82 -5.22
CA THR A 345 21.17 6.24 -5.38
C THR A 345 20.70 7.09 -4.20
N GLN A 346 19.78 6.60 -3.37
CA GLN A 346 19.14 7.36 -2.28
C GLN A 346 18.48 8.67 -2.76
N GLU A 347 18.21 8.77 -4.06
CA GLU A 347 17.49 9.87 -4.70
C GLU A 347 16.09 9.36 -5.03
N LYS A 348 15.05 10.02 -4.52
CA LYS A 348 13.65 9.57 -4.71
C LYS A 348 12.96 10.37 -5.80
N PHE A 349 13.27 11.66 -5.94
CA PHE A 349 12.63 12.56 -6.88
C PHE A 349 12.70 12.10 -8.35
N TRP A 350 13.90 11.81 -8.87
CA TRP A 350 14.07 11.47 -10.29
C TRP A 350 13.46 10.12 -10.66
N HIS A 351 13.47 9.17 -9.73
CA HIS A 351 12.86 7.86 -9.88
C HIS A 351 11.33 7.91 -9.81
N ILE A 352 10.75 9.02 -9.34
CA ILE A 352 9.31 9.29 -9.43
C ILE A 352 8.99 10.02 -10.74
N VAL A 353 9.70 11.13 -11.02
CA VAL A 353 9.41 12.00 -12.17
C VAL A 353 9.73 11.33 -13.51
N GLY A 354 10.81 10.55 -13.60
CA GLY A 354 11.23 9.87 -14.83
C GLY A 354 10.14 8.96 -15.42
N PRO A 355 9.62 7.98 -14.66
CA PRO A 355 8.50 7.15 -15.09
C PRO A 355 7.23 7.93 -15.45
N ILE A 356 6.92 9.01 -14.72
CA ILE A 356 5.76 9.86 -15.02
C ILE A 356 5.94 10.57 -16.36
N ILE A 357 7.13 11.09 -16.67
CA ILE A 357 7.43 11.68 -17.99
C ILE A 357 7.26 10.64 -19.10
N GLY A 358 7.73 9.41 -18.89
CA GLY A 358 7.46 8.30 -19.81
C GLY A 358 5.96 8.08 -20.04
N GLY A 359 5.18 8.07 -18.97
CA GLY A 359 3.71 7.97 -19.04
C GLY A 359 3.06 9.14 -19.81
N VAL A 360 3.50 10.37 -19.57
CA VAL A 360 3.04 11.57 -20.31
C VAL A 360 3.33 11.42 -21.81
N VAL A 361 4.53 10.99 -22.19
CA VAL A 361 4.88 10.72 -23.59
C VAL A 361 3.94 9.66 -24.18
N GLY A 362 3.65 8.60 -23.43
CA GLY A 362 2.68 7.57 -23.84
C GLY A 362 1.28 8.13 -24.08
N PHE A 363 0.76 8.98 -23.19
CA PHE A 363 -0.55 9.60 -23.40
C PHE A 363 -0.55 10.57 -24.59
N VAL A 364 0.51 11.36 -24.78
CA VAL A 364 0.66 12.26 -25.94
C VAL A 364 0.67 11.47 -27.24
N ILE A 365 1.45 10.39 -27.34
CA ILE A 365 1.45 9.51 -28.53
C ILE A 365 0.03 8.98 -28.78
N SER A 366 -0.66 8.51 -27.74
CA SER A 366 -2.02 7.96 -27.88
C SER A 366 -3.05 8.98 -28.36
N MET A 367 -2.84 10.27 -28.07
CA MET A 367 -3.68 11.37 -28.57
C MET A 367 -3.32 11.79 -30.00
N SER A 368 -2.03 11.80 -30.33
CA SER A 368 -1.49 12.38 -31.56
C SER A 368 -1.53 11.47 -32.79
N THR A 369 -1.60 10.15 -32.62
CA THR A 369 -1.58 9.20 -33.75
C THR A 369 -2.63 8.11 -33.66
N LEU A 370 -3.08 7.62 -34.82
CA LEU A 370 -3.93 6.44 -34.96
C LEU A 370 -3.13 5.18 -35.34
N ASN A 371 -1.80 5.29 -35.46
CA ASN A 371 -0.95 4.15 -35.79
C ASN A 371 -0.96 3.10 -34.65
N ILE A 372 -1.32 1.86 -34.99
CA ILE A 372 -1.48 0.76 -34.03
C ILE A 372 -0.19 0.48 -33.26
N ALA A 373 0.95 0.40 -33.96
CA ALA A 373 2.23 0.09 -33.32
C ALA A 373 2.67 1.20 -32.36
N ALA A 374 2.51 2.46 -32.76
CA ALA A 374 2.84 3.61 -31.90
C ALA A 374 1.96 3.64 -30.63
N ARG A 375 0.65 3.40 -30.76
CA ARG A 375 -0.27 3.35 -29.63
C ARG A 375 -0.03 2.13 -28.73
N TYR A 376 0.40 1.00 -29.29
CA TYR A 376 0.77 -0.16 -28.49
C TYR A 376 2.03 0.12 -27.66
N VAL A 377 3.09 0.70 -28.25
CA VAL A 377 4.28 1.15 -27.51
C VAL A 377 3.90 2.18 -26.44
N ALA A 378 2.95 3.06 -26.73
CA ALA A 378 2.45 4.03 -25.76
C ALA A 378 1.81 3.37 -24.52
N LEU A 379 1.15 2.21 -24.65
CA LEU A 379 0.61 1.47 -23.51
C LEU A 379 1.71 0.96 -22.58
N PHE A 380 2.89 0.57 -23.11
CA PHE A 380 4.05 0.17 -22.29
C PHE A 380 4.59 1.35 -21.49
N LEU A 381 4.69 2.53 -22.12
CA LEU A 381 5.14 3.75 -21.47
C LEU A 381 4.16 4.20 -20.37
N GLN A 382 2.85 4.15 -20.66
CA GLN A 382 1.79 4.45 -19.69
C GLN A 382 1.84 3.48 -18.50
N ALA A 383 1.88 2.17 -18.75
CA ALA A 383 1.96 1.16 -17.69
C ALA A 383 3.22 1.34 -16.82
N SER A 384 4.35 1.71 -17.42
CA SER A 384 5.62 1.92 -16.71
C SER A 384 5.58 3.10 -15.73
N SER A 385 4.59 4.01 -15.85
CA SER A 385 4.39 5.09 -14.88
C SER A 385 4.10 4.57 -13.46
N TYR A 386 3.66 3.32 -13.28
CA TYR A 386 3.54 2.70 -11.94
C TYR A 386 4.88 2.57 -11.20
N ALA A 387 6.01 2.61 -11.90
CA ALA A 387 7.33 2.56 -11.27
C ALA A 387 7.60 3.75 -10.34
N GLY A 388 7.09 4.93 -10.70
CA GLY A 388 7.20 6.12 -9.85
C GLY A 388 6.27 6.05 -8.63
N PHE A 389 5.13 5.38 -8.75
CA PHE A 389 4.13 5.27 -7.68
C PHE A 389 4.67 4.51 -6.47
N ILE A 390 5.38 3.40 -6.72
CA ILE A 390 6.03 2.62 -5.64
C ILE A 390 7.10 3.46 -4.92
N VAL A 391 7.93 4.19 -5.68
CA VAL A 391 8.98 5.05 -5.09
C VAL A 391 8.35 6.20 -4.31
N PHE A 392 7.23 6.76 -4.78
CA PHE A 392 6.48 7.79 -4.05
C PHE A 392 6.01 7.28 -2.69
N TYR A 393 5.49 6.05 -2.59
CA TYR A 393 5.12 5.44 -1.31
C TYR A 393 6.30 5.31 -0.35
N SER A 394 7.46 4.90 -0.86
CA SER A 394 8.70 4.87 -0.09
C SER A 394 9.10 6.28 0.38
N TRP A 395 8.91 7.30 -0.47
CA TRP A 395 9.25 8.68 -0.15
C TRP A 395 8.41 9.23 1.00
N ILE A 396 7.08 8.98 1.01
CA ILE A 396 6.20 9.36 2.12
C ILE A 396 6.75 8.82 3.45
N SER A 397 7.13 7.54 3.46
CA SER A 397 7.65 6.92 4.68
C SER A 397 8.96 7.52 5.17
N SER A 398 9.82 8.03 4.27
CA SER A 398 11.09 8.67 4.64
C SER A 398 10.95 10.15 5.01
N SER A 399 9.88 10.81 4.56
CA SER A 399 9.67 12.25 4.79
C SER A 399 9.04 12.59 6.15
N PHE A 400 8.56 11.59 6.90
CA PHE A 400 8.04 11.76 8.26
C PHE A 400 8.85 10.92 9.25
N PRO A 401 10.06 11.34 9.65
CA PRO A 401 10.97 10.51 10.46
C PRO A 401 10.55 10.34 11.93
N ARG A 402 10.08 11.40 12.62
CA ARG A 402 9.70 11.37 14.06
C ARG A 402 8.62 12.41 14.40
N PRO A 403 7.82 12.22 15.47
CA PRO A 403 7.64 11.00 16.29
C PRO A 403 7.00 9.83 15.51
N PRO A 404 7.21 8.56 15.92
CA PRO A 404 6.60 7.39 15.27
C PRO A 404 5.07 7.47 15.15
N ALA A 405 4.40 8.01 16.18
CA ALA A 405 2.96 8.23 16.17
C ALA A 405 2.52 9.22 15.06
N LYS A 406 3.26 10.33 14.86
CA LYS A 406 3.01 11.30 13.78
C LYS A 406 3.22 10.64 12.42
N ARG A 407 4.32 9.89 12.25
CA ARG A 407 4.66 9.17 11.01
C ARG A 407 3.55 8.20 10.58
N ALA A 408 3.10 7.35 11.49
CA ALA A 408 2.06 6.37 11.20
C ALA A 408 0.76 7.04 10.75
N VAL A 409 0.35 8.11 11.44
CA VAL A 409 -0.86 8.86 11.09
C VAL A 409 -0.71 9.62 9.77
N ALA A 410 0.44 10.25 9.51
CA ALA A 410 0.70 10.96 8.26
C ALA A 410 0.67 10.01 7.05
N ILE A 411 1.33 8.85 7.13
CA ILE A 411 1.30 7.83 6.07
C ILE A 411 -0.13 7.35 5.81
N ALA A 412 -0.87 7.05 6.89
CA ALA A 412 -2.26 6.60 6.79
C ALA A 412 -3.17 7.67 6.17
N PHE A 413 -2.99 8.94 6.56
CA PHE A 413 -3.74 10.08 6.03
C PHE A 413 -3.47 10.27 4.53
N VAL A 414 -2.19 10.31 4.11
CA VAL A 414 -1.81 10.47 2.70
C VAL A 414 -2.38 9.34 1.84
N ASN A 415 -2.31 8.10 2.32
CA ASN A 415 -2.87 6.95 1.61
C ASN A 415 -4.40 7.05 1.51
N ALA A 416 -5.10 7.26 2.63
CA ALA A 416 -6.56 7.34 2.65
C ALA A 416 -7.08 8.48 1.76
N PHE A 417 -6.43 9.65 1.81
CA PHE A 417 -6.78 10.79 0.97
C PHE A 417 -6.55 10.48 -0.52
N SER A 418 -5.48 9.76 -0.87
CA SER A 418 -5.21 9.38 -2.26
C SER A 418 -6.27 8.48 -2.89
N GLN A 419 -7.06 7.74 -2.09
CA GLN A 419 -8.15 6.91 -2.60
C GLN A 419 -9.29 7.75 -3.21
N LEU A 420 -9.41 9.03 -2.84
CA LEU A 420 -10.29 9.98 -3.54
C LEU A 420 -9.92 10.10 -5.03
N GLY A 421 -8.64 9.89 -5.36
CA GLY A 421 -8.17 9.86 -6.74
C GLY A 421 -8.71 8.66 -7.52
N ASN A 422 -8.89 7.50 -6.88
CA ASN A 422 -9.51 6.34 -7.53
C ASN A 422 -11.02 6.56 -7.77
N ILE A 423 -11.69 7.23 -6.83
CA ILE A 423 -13.10 7.63 -6.98
C ILE A 423 -13.23 8.60 -8.16
N ALA A 424 -12.47 9.70 -8.16
CA ALA A 424 -12.50 10.68 -9.24
C ALA A 424 -12.07 10.08 -10.59
N GLY A 425 -11.01 9.29 -10.59
CA GLY A 425 -10.46 8.60 -11.77
C GLY A 425 -11.47 7.68 -12.47
N SER A 426 -12.41 7.08 -11.72
CA SER A 426 -13.47 6.24 -12.29
C SER A 426 -14.39 7.00 -13.25
N TYR A 427 -14.52 8.33 -13.10
CA TYR A 427 -15.37 9.18 -13.94
C TYR A 427 -14.62 9.86 -15.10
N VAL A 428 -13.27 9.77 -15.13
CA VAL A 428 -12.44 10.47 -16.13
C VAL A 428 -12.60 9.90 -17.55
N TRP A 429 -12.95 8.63 -17.68
CA TRP A 429 -12.89 7.88 -18.94
C TRP A 429 -14.15 7.94 -19.82
N ASN A 430 -15.03 8.95 -19.65
CA ASN A 430 -16.24 9.14 -20.51
C ASN A 430 -16.19 10.33 -21.47
N LEU A 431 -15.10 11.08 -21.48
CA LEU A 431 -15.15 12.44 -22.00
C LEU A 431 -15.13 12.43 -23.52
N ASN A 432 -16.33 12.61 -24.10
CA ASN A 432 -16.65 13.10 -25.46
C ASN A 432 -17.05 12.11 -26.57
N GLY A 433 -17.34 10.84 -26.27
CA GLY A 433 -18.08 9.96 -27.22
C GLY A 433 -17.41 9.70 -28.58
N ASP A 434 -16.18 10.15 -28.77
CA ASP A 434 -15.41 10.10 -30.02
C ASP A 434 -14.64 8.78 -30.19
N GLY A 435 -14.78 7.83 -29.25
CA GLY A 435 -14.20 6.48 -29.33
C GLY A 435 -12.68 6.41 -29.10
N TYR A 436 -11.98 7.56 -29.12
CA TYR A 436 -10.52 7.65 -28.98
C TYR A 436 -10.04 8.21 -27.62
N TYR A 437 -10.96 8.54 -26.71
CA TYR A 437 -10.66 8.98 -25.32
C TYR A 437 -9.72 10.19 -25.21
N ARG A 438 -9.68 11.07 -26.21
CA ARG A 438 -8.72 12.19 -26.24
C ARG A 438 -8.91 13.15 -25.07
N GLY A 439 -10.16 13.43 -24.68
CA GLY A 439 -10.47 14.24 -23.50
C GLY A 439 -9.95 13.59 -22.21
N SER A 440 -10.16 12.29 -22.05
CA SER A 440 -9.68 11.53 -20.90
C SER A 440 -8.15 11.50 -20.82
N TYR A 441 -7.47 11.26 -21.95
CA TYR A 441 -6.00 11.33 -22.03
C TYR A 441 -5.46 12.71 -21.67
N GLY A 442 -6.15 13.79 -22.06
CA GLY A 442 -5.82 15.16 -21.68
C GLY A 442 -5.87 15.38 -20.15
N ILE A 443 -6.92 14.89 -19.49
CA ILE A 443 -7.05 15.00 -18.03
C ILE A 443 -5.95 14.22 -17.31
N VAL A 444 -5.71 12.96 -17.66
CA VAL A 444 -4.66 12.17 -16.98
C VAL A 444 -3.26 12.75 -17.23
N THR A 445 -3.02 13.30 -18.42
CA THR A 445 -1.76 14.02 -18.72
C THR A 445 -1.62 15.27 -17.85
N ALA A 446 -2.68 16.06 -17.69
CA ALA A 446 -2.68 17.23 -16.81
C ALA A 446 -2.44 16.84 -15.35
N MET A 447 -3.03 15.73 -14.88
CA MET A 447 -2.82 15.22 -13.52
C MET A 447 -1.40 14.71 -13.29
N PHE A 448 -0.77 14.07 -14.28
CA PHE A 448 0.66 13.77 -14.24
C PHE A 448 1.53 15.03 -14.22
N GLY A 449 1.16 16.06 -14.99
CA GLY A 449 1.81 17.37 -14.90
C GLY A 449 1.70 18.00 -13.51
N LEU A 450 0.51 17.96 -12.89
CA LEU A 450 0.30 18.41 -11.52
C LEU A 450 1.11 17.59 -10.52
N THR A 451 1.24 16.29 -10.74
CA THR A 451 2.09 15.40 -9.91
C THR A 451 3.55 15.80 -10.00
N ILE A 452 4.07 16.11 -11.20
CA ILE A 452 5.45 16.58 -11.39
C ILE A 452 5.66 17.90 -10.64
N VAL A 453 4.74 18.87 -10.80
CA VAL A 453 4.80 20.14 -10.08
C VAL A 453 4.76 19.94 -8.57
N GLY A 454 3.89 19.05 -8.08
CA GLY A 454 3.82 18.67 -6.66
C GLY A 454 5.11 18.03 -6.15
N CYS A 455 5.74 17.15 -6.93
CA CYS A 455 7.05 16.57 -6.58
C CYS A 455 8.14 17.63 -6.53
N PHE A 456 8.14 18.62 -7.44
CA PHE A 456 9.09 19.73 -7.39
C PHE A 456 8.86 20.61 -6.16
N ALA A 457 7.60 20.99 -5.88
CA ALA A 457 7.25 21.75 -4.69
C ALA A 457 7.72 21.05 -3.42
N PHE A 458 7.46 19.75 -3.30
CA PHE A 458 7.89 18.94 -2.16
C PHE A 458 9.42 18.86 -2.06
N ARG A 459 10.12 18.66 -3.19
CA ARG A 459 11.58 18.71 -3.26
C ARG A 459 12.15 20.05 -2.77
N TYR A 460 11.54 21.18 -3.14
CA TYR A 460 11.96 22.50 -2.66
C TYR A 460 11.74 22.64 -1.15
N MET A 461 10.61 22.18 -0.62
CA MET A 461 10.34 22.17 0.82
C MET A 461 11.39 21.35 1.59
N LEU A 462 11.69 20.13 1.14
CA LEU A 462 12.69 19.27 1.78
C LEU A 462 14.11 19.87 1.72
N ARG A 463 14.47 20.52 0.60
CA ARG A 463 15.75 21.24 0.50
C ARG A 463 15.82 22.42 1.46
N GLY A 464 14.75 23.20 1.59
CA GLY A 464 14.67 24.29 2.56
C GLY A 464 14.87 23.78 4.00
N LEU A 465 14.19 22.70 4.36
CA LEU A 465 14.34 22.04 5.66
C LEU A 465 15.75 21.50 5.90
N ASN A 466 16.40 20.94 4.87
CA ASN A 466 17.79 20.48 4.99
C ASN A 466 18.77 21.63 5.23
N VAL A 467 18.53 22.82 4.66
CA VAL A 467 19.34 24.03 4.90
C VAL A 467 19.08 24.58 6.30
N GLU A 468 17.84 24.59 6.76
CA GLU A 468 17.48 25.02 8.12
C GLU A 468 18.14 24.12 9.17
N LEU A 469 18.08 22.79 8.99
CA LEU A 469 18.77 21.83 9.85
C LEU A 469 20.28 22.06 9.91
N GLU A 470 20.91 22.35 8.77
CA GLU A 470 22.33 22.68 8.71
C GLU A 470 22.66 23.97 9.47
N SER A 471 21.80 24.98 9.36
CA SER A 471 21.98 26.24 10.08
C SER A 471 21.86 26.07 11.59
N LEU A 472 20.94 25.20 12.06
CA LEU A 472 20.77 24.87 13.47
C LEU A 472 21.93 24.02 14.00
N GLU A 473 22.44 23.07 13.21
CA GLU A 473 23.64 22.30 13.54
C GLU A 473 24.88 23.21 13.67
N THR A 474 25.04 24.15 12.75
CA THR A 474 26.16 25.11 12.76
C THR A 474 26.06 26.08 13.94
N ALA A 475 24.86 26.63 14.22
CA ALA A 475 24.63 27.51 15.35
C ALA A 475 24.79 26.80 16.72
N GLY A 476 24.47 25.51 16.79
CA GLY A 476 24.71 24.68 17.98
C GLY A 476 26.20 24.44 18.26
N LEU A 477 27.01 24.27 17.19
CA LEU A 477 28.46 24.10 17.31
C LEU A 477 29.16 25.41 17.72
N GLU A 478 28.74 26.56 17.17
CA GLU A 478 29.27 27.87 17.57
C GLU A 478 28.95 28.24 19.03
N GLY A 479 27.84 27.73 19.58
CA GLY A 479 27.47 27.89 20.99
C GLY A 479 28.23 26.97 21.97
N GLU A 480 28.75 25.82 21.50
CA GLU A 480 29.60 24.93 22.31
C GLU A 480 31.07 25.41 22.35
N ASP A 481 31.56 26.01 21.26
CA ASP A 481 32.93 26.54 21.18
C ASP A 481 33.06 28.00 21.67
N GLY A 482 31.93 28.69 21.90
CA GLY A 482 31.85 30.11 22.21
C GLY A 482 31.18 30.45 23.55
N SER A 483 31.94 30.35 24.64
CA SER A 483 31.73 30.99 25.96
C SER A 483 30.68 30.40 26.92
N GLY A 484 31.18 30.02 28.11
CA GLY A 484 30.42 30.25 29.32
C GLY A 484 30.29 31.76 29.54
N THR A 485 29.10 32.32 29.32
CA THR A 485 28.51 33.45 30.09
C THR A 485 27.08 33.70 29.64
N ALA A 486 26.24 34.09 30.60
CA ALA A 486 24.79 34.16 30.54
C ALA A 486 24.18 35.15 29.51
N GLY A 487 22.94 34.85 29.08
CA GLY A 487 21.93 35.84 28.66
C GLY A 487 21.43 35.72 27.22
N ALA A 488 20.17 35.30 27.04
CA ALA A 488 19.44 35.19 25.75
C ALA A 488 19.27 36.55 25.01
N PRO A 489 18.90 36.58 23.71
CA PRO A 489 17.52 36.29 23.30
C PRO A 489 17.36 35.46 22.01
N ALA A 490 16.18 34.84 21.88
CA ALA A 490 15.73 34.11 20.69
C ALA A 490 15.76 35.01 19.43
N ALA A 491 16.58 34.63 18.45
CA ALA A 491 16.63 35.26 17.14
C ALA A 491 15.65 34.56 16.19
N THR A 492 14.55 35.24 15.86
CA THR A 492 13.73 34.96 14.68
C THR A 492 14.56 35.21 13.42
N ALA A 493 14.99 34.14 12.76
CA ALA A 493 15.63 34.20 11.45
C ALA A 493 14.55 34.19 10.35
N THR A 494 14.20 35.38 9.86
CA THR A 494 13.34 35.56 8.68
C THR A 494 14.11 35.16 7.42
N THR A 495 13.75 34.04 6.78
CA THR A 495 14.26 33.69 5.45
C THR A 495 13.37 34.27 4.35
N ALA A 496 14.03 34.84 3.33
CA ALA A 496 13.43 35.54 2.21
C ALA A 496 12.82 34.59 1.16
N THR A 497 11.71 33.94 1.51
CA THR A 497 10.72 33.38 0.57
C THR A 497 9.40 33.34 1.33
N GLY A 498 8.41 34.14 0.91
CA GLY A 498 7.16 34.40 1.63
C GLY A 498 6.19 33.23 1.76
N VAL A 499 6.64 32.10 2.29
CA VAL A 499 5.82 30.98 2.74
C VAL A 499 6.33 30.62 4.14
N GLU A 500 5.66 31.08 5.18
CA GLU A 500 5.89 30.62 6.55
C GLU A 500 5.48 29.14 6.62
N ILE A 501 6.46 28.24 6.50
CA ILE A 501 6.28 26.83 6.81
C ILE A 501 6.23 26.75 8.33
N HIS A 502 5.03 26.74 8.90
CA HIS A 502 4.81 26.50 10.33
C HIS A 502 5.15 25.04 10.68
N ASP A 503 6.43 24.69 10.74
CA ASP A 503 6.89 23.57 11.57
C ASP A 503 7.27 24.12 12.94
N HIS A 504 6.86 23.43 14.00
CA HIS A 504 7.21 23.82 15.34
C HIS A 504 8.75 23.76 15.49
N PRO A 505 9.43 24.80 16.00
CA PRO A 505 10.89 24.79 16.21
C PRO A 505 11.40 23.62 17.08
N ASN A 506 10.50 22.93 17.79
CA ASN A 506 10.77 21.70 18.53
C ASN A 506 10.95 20.42 17.68
N GLU A 507 10.52 20.40 16.41
CA GLU A 507 10.63 19.17 15.58
C GLU A 507 12.05 18.98 15.03
N ALA A 508 12.69 20.07 14.59
CA ALA A 508 14.09 20.07 14.16
C ALA A 508 15.05 19.68 15.30
N LEU A 509 14.80 20.13 16.53
CA LEU A 509 15.57 19.79 17.73
C LEU A 509 15.43 18.31 18.16
N ARG A 510 14.36 17.62 17.73
CA ARG A 510 14.10 16.19 18.05
C ARG A 510 14.70 15.22 17.04
N MET A 511 15.24 15.73 15.94
CA MET A 511 15.87 14.91 14.91
C MET A 511 17.30 14.57 15.33
N ALA A 512 17.75 13.34 15.05
CA ALA A 512 19.10 12.92 15.41
C ALA A 512 20.13 13.79 14.66
N LYS A 513 21.22 14.17 15.35
CA LYS A 513 22.36 14.89 14.76
C LYS A 513 22.82 14.18 13.48
N GLY A 514 22.90 14.90 12.36
CA GLY A 514 23.25 14.34 11.04
C GLY A 514 22.08 13.77 10.22
N PHE A 515 20.82 13.89 10.66
CA PHE A 515 19.66 13.53 9.83
C PHE A 515 19.48 14.51 8.67
N ARG A 516 19.31 13.98 7.45
CA ARG A 516 18.95 14.76 6.27
C ARG A 516 17.76 14.12 5.57
N TYR A 517 16.81 14.95 5.14
CA TYR A 517 15.70 14.49 4.32
C TYR A 517 16.21 14.01 2.97
N LEU A 518 15.73 12.83 2.54
CA LEU A 518 15.99 12.28 1.21
C LEU A 518 15.20 13.09 0.18
N VAL A 519 15.93 13.68 -0.78
CA VAL A 519 15.40 14.60 -1.78
C VAL A 519 14.88 13.88 -3.03
#